data_AF-A0A6P1XZF3-F1
#
_entry.id   AF-A0A6P1XZF3-F1
#
_cell.length_a   1.000
_cell.length_b   1.000
_cell.length_c   1.000
_cell.angle_alpha   90.00
_cell.angle_beta   90.00
_cell.angle_gamma   90.00
#
_symmetry.space_group_name_H-M   'P 1'
#
loop_
_entity.id
_entity.type
_entity.pdbx_description
1 polymer ?
#
loop_
_entity_poly.entity_id
_entity_poly.type
_entity_poly.pdbx_seq_one_letter_code
_entity_poly.pdbx_strand_id
1 'polypeptide(L)'
;MFEKIKSFFNKKRREHGIEAAIAEAIKAPENEAERLAIATCDWVELLWNGTKQKFLIHKTNFQELLTCGSFPNILYKFIDGIAEAAGAKEAVSEVDFKKMKEEEDEFLVELAKKSMVTPTYQECYDAILKIRGISGSAFNDVIPKDFLNDLFLLYLTDWEKDVKKNLVAFNLPASEESQNTTNASPAATLKA
;
A
#
# COMPACT_ATOMS: atom_id res chain seq x y z
N MET A 1 36.76 -18.32 -3.85
CA MET A 1 36.33 -18.03 -5.25
C MET A 1 34.99 -18.67 -5.59
N PHE A 2 34.77 -19.96 -5.25
CA PHE A 2 33.50 -20.68 -5.48
C PHE A 2 32.26 -20.07 -4.80
N GLU A 3 32.37 -19.56 -3.56
CA GLU A 3 31.27 -18.89 -2.84
C GLU A 3 30.73 -17.66 -3.57
N LYS A 4 31.62 -16.82 -4.14
CA LYS A 4 31.23 -15.64 -4.93
C LYS A 4 30.54 -16.00 -6.24
N ILE A 5 30.90 -17.14 -6.84
CA ILE A 5 30.28 -17.63 -8.08
C ILE A 5 28.89 -18.18 -7.77
N LYS A 6 28.74 -18.98 -6.70
CA LYS A 6 27.43 -19.47 -6.24
C LYS A 6 26.47 -18.34 -5.86
N SER A 7 26.93 -17.29 -5.17
CA SER A 7 26.09 -16.15 -4.83
C SER A 7 25.63 -15.37 -6.07
N PHE A 8 26.50 -15.25 -7.09
CA PHE A 8 26.16 -14.63 -8.36
C PHE A 8 25.10 -15.43 -9.14
N PHE A 9 25.23 -16.76 -9.21
CA PHE A 9 24.24 -17.62 -9.85
C PHE A 9 22.89 -17.61 -9.12
N ASN A 10 22.89 -17.58 -7.78
CA ASN A 10 21.65 -17.49 -7.00
C ASN A 10 20.97 -16.12 -7.15
N LYS A 11 21.74 -15.02 -7.22
CA LYS A 11 21.22 -13.68 -7.50
C LYS A 11 20.60 -13.61 -8.89
N LYS A 12 21.34 -14.08 -9.91
CA LYS A 12 20.89 -14.10 -11.31
C LYS A 12 19.66 -15.00 -11.52
N ARG A 13 19.58 -16.13 -10.80
CA ARG A 13 18.40 -17.03 -10.81
C ARG A 13 17.17 -16.39 -10.14
N ARG A 14 17.36 -15.63 -9.06
CA ARG A 14 16.27 -14.87 -8.41
C ARG A 14 15.80 -13.72 -9.29
N GLU A 15 16.71 -12.95 -9.86
CA GLU A 15 16.39 -11.87 -10.81
C GLU A 15 15.61 -12.43 -12.01
N HIS A 16 16.06 -13.54 -12.60
CA HIS A 16 15.29 -14.20 -13.66
C HIS A 16 13.97 -14.80 -13.19
N GLY A 17 13.89 -15.34 -11.98
CA GLY A 17 12.64 -15.84 -11.41
C GLY A 17 11.62 -14.72 -11.19
N ILE A 18 12.09 -13.55 -10.74
CA ILE A 18 11.26 -12.35 -10.57
C ILE A 18 10.88 -11.77 -11.94
N GLU A 19 11.80 -11.69 -12.89
CA GLU A 19 11.51 -11.25 -14.26
C GLU A 19 10.52 -12.18 -14.97
N ALA A 20 10.65 -13.49 -14.78
CA ALA A 20 9.72 -14.48 -15.32
C ALA A 20 8.35 -14.35 -14.66
N ALA A 21 8.28 -14.22 -13.33
CA ALA A 21 7.03 -14.01 -12.61
C ALA A 21 6.35 -12.67 -12.99
N ILE A 22 7.12 -11.62 -13.25
CA ILE A 22 6.60 -10.34 -13.76
C ILE A 22 6.10 -10.49 -15.20
N ALA A 23 6.85 -11.16 -16.07
CA ALA A 23 6.44 -11.41 -17.44
C ALA A 23 5.18 -12.29 -17.52
N GLU A 24 5.02 -13.23 -16.58
CA GLU A 24 3.85 -14.07 -16.40
C GLU A 24 2.66 -13.28 -15.84
N ALA A 25 2.88 -12.41 -14.84
CA ALA A 25 1.85 -11.53 -14.27
C ALA A 25 1.33 -10.45 -15.26
N ILE A 26 2.10 -10.09 -16.28
CA ILE A 26 1.69 -9.15 -17.35
C ILE A 26 0.86 -9.87 -18.44
N LYS A 27 0.89 -11.21 -18.53
CA LYS A 27 -0.02 -11.93 -19.44
C LYS A 27 -1.46 -11.79 -18.98
N ALA A 28 -2.39 -11.91 -19.93
CA ALA A 28 -3.81 -12.00 -19.59
C ALA A 28 -4.01 -13.20 -18.63
N PRO A 29 -4.74 -13.01 -17.52
CA PRO A 29 -4.87 -14.05 -16.50
C PRO A 29 -5.49 -15.31 -17.11
N GLU A 30 -4.85 -16.45 -16.90
CA GLU A 30 -5.28 -17.73 -17.47
C GLU A 30 -6.48 -18.31 -16.69
N ASN A 31 -6.66 -17.87 -15.44
CA ASN A 31 -7.77 -18.27 -14.58
C ASN A 31 -8.20 -17.16 -13.61
N GLU A 32 -9.34 -17.38 -12.94
CA GLU A 32 -9.91 -16.45 -11.97
C GLU A 32 -9.00 -16.22 -10.75
N ALA A 33 -8.20 -17.22 -10.33
CA ALA A 33 -7.30 -17.05 -9.21
C ALA A 33 -6.16 -16.06 -9.54
N GLU A 34 -5.60 -16.15 -10.74
CA GLU A 34 -4.61 -15.19 -11.23
C GLU A 34 -5.19 -13.79 -11.39
N ARG A 35 -6.41 -13.68 -11.93
CA ARG A 35 -7.12 -12.39 -12.02
C ARG A 35 -7.28 -11.74 -10.64
N LEU A 36 -7.68 -12.51 -9.63
CA LEU A 36 -7.83 -12.04 -8.26
C LEU A 36 -6.47 -11.70 -7.61
N ALA A 37 -5.42 -12.47 -7.89
CA ALA A 37 -4.07 -12.19 -7.40
C ALA A 37 -3.52 -10.88 -7.97
N ILE A 38 -3.65 -10.64 -9.28
CA ILE A 38 -3.23 -9.39 -9.94
C ILE A 38 -4.06 -8.19 -9.44
N ALA A 39 -5.34 -8.41 -9.10
CA ALA A 39 -6.18 -7.37 -8.51
C ALA A 39 -5.74 -6.99 -7.09
N THR A 40 -5.07 -7.89 -6.36
CA THR A 40 -4.75 -7.73 -4.93
C THR A 40 -3.28 -7.51 -4.63
N CYS A 41 -2.36 -7.84 -5.54
CA CYS A 41 -0.92 -7.66 -5.35
C CYS A 41 -0.29 -7.04 -6.60
N ASP A 42 0.81 -6.32 -6.41
CA ASP A 42 1.59 -5.73 -7.50
C ASP A 42 3.10 -5.89 -7.28
N TRP A 43 3.84 -6.04 -8.36
CA TRP A 43 5.30 -6.04 -8.33
C TRP A 43 5.80 -4.60 -8.45
N VAL A 44 6.45 -4.13 -7.39
CA VAL A 44 6.95 -2.76 -7.30
C VAL A 44 8.45 -2.74 -7.06
N GLU A 45 9.11 -1.67 -7.51
CA GLU A 45 10.52 -1.43 -7.25
C GLU A 45 10.66 -0.45 -6.08
N LEU A 46 11.18 -0.94 -4.95
CA LEU A 46 11.38 -0.15 -3.75
C LEU A 46 12.87 -0.09 -3.39
N LEU A 47 13.28 0.99 -2.75
CA LEU A 47 14.62 1.15 -2.22
C LEU A 47 14.90 0.13 -1.11
N TRP A 48 16.13 -0.39 -1.09
CA TRP A 48 16.65 -1.21 0.00
C TRP A 48 18.12 -0.87 0.19
N ASN A 49 18.45 -0.13 1.26
CA ASN A 49 19.80 0.39 1.51
C ASN A 49 20.40 1.11 0.29
N GLY A 50 19.62 1.98 -0.35
CA GLY A 50 20.01 2.81 -1.49
C GLY A 50 19.94 2.12 -2.86
N THR A 51 19.54 0.84 -2.92
CA THR A 51 19.41 0.11 -4.19
C THR A 51 17.95 -0.26 -4.44
N LYS A 52 17.44 -0.03 -5.66
CA LYS A 52 16.10 -0.51 -6.03
C LYS A 52 16.08 -2.04 -6.13
N GLN A 53 15.11 -2.65 -5.48
CA GLN A 53 14.84 -4.08 -5.49
C GLN A 53 13.35 -4.31 -5.74
N LYS A 54 13.00 -5.45 -6.33
CA LYS A 54 11.61 -5.81 -6.65
C LYS A 54 10.96 -6.53 -5.48
N PHE A 55 9.77 -6.07 -5.11
CA PHE A 55 8.95 -6.64 -4.04
C PHE A 55 7.54 -6.89 -4.56
N LEU A 56 6.93 -8.00 -4.15
CA LEU A 56 5.50 -8.22 -4.33
C LEU A 56 4.78 -7.61 -3.13
N ILE A 57 3.96 -6.60 -3.40
CA ILE A 57 3.26 -5.80 -2.39
C ILE A 57 1.76 -5.96 -2.55
N HIS A 58 1.06 -6.21 -1.45
CA HIS A 58 -0.40 -6.28 -1.42
C HIS A 58 -1.02 -4.88 -1.52
N LYS A 59 -2.12 -4.73 -2.24
CA LYS A 59 -2.92 -3.50 -2.29
C LYS A 59 -3.79 -3.40 -1.03
N THR A 60 -3.15 -3.05 0.07
CA THR A 60 -3.81 -2.86 1.37
C THR A 60 -4.62 -1.58 1.40
N ASN A 61 -5.71 -1.57 2.18
CA ASN A 61 -6.49 -0.37 2.47
C ASN A 61 -5.69 0.58 3.38
N PHE A 62 -4.89 1.44 2.76
CA PHE A 62 -4.03 2.42 3.44
C PHE A 62 -4.82 3.38 4.35
N GLN A 63 -6.03 3.77 3.93
CA GLN A 63 -6.90 4.64 4.72
C GLN A 63 -7.36 3.94 6.01
N GLU A 64 -7.76 2.67 5.92
CA GLU A 64 -8.11 1.88 7.10
C GLU A 64 -6.93 1.77 8.05
N LEU A 65 -5.72 1.52 7.55
CA LEU A 65 -4.52 1.46 8.39
C LEU A 65 -4.21 2.80 9.09
N LEU A 66 -4.42 3.93 8.41
CA LEU A 66 -4.23 5.27 8.98
C LEU A 66 -5.33 5.66 9.99
N THR A 67 -6.55 5.17 9.80
CA THR A 67 -7.74 5.62 10.57
C THR A 67 -8.16 4.68 11.69
N CYS A 68 -7.76 3.40 11.64
CA CYS A 68 -7.82 2.53 12.81
C CYS A 68 -6.90 3.16 13.86
N GLY A 69 -7.48 3.70 14.94
CA GLY A 69 -6.90 4.64 15.91
C GLY A 69 -5.69 4.19 16.73
N SER A 70 -4.81 3.37 16.17
CA SER A 70 -3.51 3.00 16.70
C SER A 70 -2.48 4.13 16.61
N PHE A 71 -2.68 5.13 15.73
CA PHE A 71 -1.71 6.21 15.47
C PHE A 71 -2.36 7.61 15.42
N PRO A 72 -2.96 8.07 16.52
CA PRO A 72 -3.71 9.32 16.55
C PRO A 72 -2.86 10.55 16.19
N ASN A 73 -1.58 10.62 16.58
CA ASN A 73 -0.75 11.78 16.30
C ASN A 73 -0.38 11.88 14.80
N ILE A 74 -0.23 10.74 14.12
CA ILE A 74 -0.02 10.71 12.66
C ILE A 74 -1.27 11.21 11.94
N LEU A 75 -2.45 10.75 12.37
CA LEU A 75 -3.72 11.19 11.78
C LEU A 75 -3.91 12.70 11.94
N TYR A 76 -3.60 13.25 13.12
CA TYR A 76 -3.64 14.70 13.35
C TYR A 76 -2.69 15.46 12.42
N LYS A 77 -1.43 15.03 12.29
CA LYS A 77 -0.47 15.62 11.32
C LYS A 77 -1.00 15.65 9.91
N PHE A 78 -1.64 14.56 9.50
CA PHE A 78 -2.14 14.42 8.15
C PHE A 78 -3.31 15.39 7.91
N ILE A 79 -4.23 15.49 8.86
CA ILE A 79 -5.34 16.44 8.83
C ILE A 79 -4.81 17.89 8.86
N ASP A 80 -3.83 18.19 9.70
CA ASP A 80 -3.18 19.50 9.77
C ASP A 80 -2.49 19.85 8.45
N GLY A 81 -1.74 18.92 7.87
CA GLY A 81 -1.11 19.11 6.56
C GLY A 81 -2.12 19.39 5.45
N ILE A 82 -3.29 18.74 5.48
CA ILE A 82 -4.39 19.04 4.56
C ILE A 82 -4.98 20.42 4.84
N ALA A 83 -5.23 20.76 6.10
CA ALA A 83 -5.79 22.04 6.51
C ALA A 83 -4.87 23.21 6.08
N GLU A 84 -3.57 23.08 6.33
CA GLU A 84 -2.54 24.03 5.90
C GLU A 84 -2.53 24.18 4.37
N ALA A 85 -2.51 23.07 3.63
CA ALA A 85 -2.55 23.08 2.17
C ALA A 85 -3.83 23.70 1.61
N ALA A 86 -4.95 23.57 2.33
CA ALA A 86 -6.23 24.19 2.01
C ALA A 86 -6.34 25.67 2.48
N GLY A 87 -5.31 26.19 3.14
CA GLY A 87 -5.28 27.56 3.66
C GLY A 87 -6.12 27.78 4.92
N ALA A 88 -6.57 26.71 5.59
CA ALA A 88 -7.23 26.78 6.89
C ALA A 88 -6.19 27.04 8.00
N LYS A 89 -6.49 27.99 8.89
CA LYS A 89 -5.59 28.44 9.98
C LYS A 89 -5.97 27.86 11.35
N GLU A 90 -6.68 26.73 11.37
CA GLU A 90 -7.06 26.11 12.64
C GLU A 90 -5.90 25.26 13.15
N ALA A 91 -5.27 25.71 14.24
CA ALA A 91 -4.24 24.95 14.93
C ALA A 91 -4.91 23.79 15.68
N VAL A 92 -4.81 22.57 15.15
CA VAL A 92 -5.34 21.38 15.82
C VAL A 92 -4.30 20.89 16.84
N SER A 93 -4.42 21.37 18.08
CA SER A 93 -3.87 20.79 19.31
C SER A 93 -2.33 20.63 19.44
N GLU A 94 -1.90 20.52 20.70
CA GLU A 94 -0.50 20.42 21.12
C GLU A 94 0.02 19.00 20.80
N VAL A 95 0.63 18.84 19.62
CA VAL A 95 1.21 17.55 19.19
C VAL A 95 2.48 17.26 19.97
N ASP A 96 2.53 16.12 20.65
CA ASP A 96 3.77 15.60 21.23
C ASP A 96 4.67 15.07 20.11
N PHE A 97 5.60 15.91 19.65
CA PHE A 97 6.54 15.58 18.57
C PHE A 97 7.37 14.32 18.82
N LYS A 98 7.63 13.96 20.09
CA LYS A 98 8.40 12.76 20.40
C LYS A 98 7.54 11.52 20.18
N LYS A 99 6.32 11.50 20.75
CA LYS A 99 5.37 10.41 20.54
C LYS A 99 4.96 10.26 19.08
N MET A 100 4.78 11.38 18.38
CA MET A 100 4.50 11.38 16.95
C MET A 100 5.56 10.61 16.15
N LYS A 101 6.84 10.84 16.43
CA LYS A 101 7.91 10.17 15.70
C LYS A 101 7.96 8.67 16.00
N GLU A 102 7.69 8.29 17.25
CA GLU A 102 7.58 6.89 17.66
C GLU A 102 6.41 6.20 16.94
N GLU A 103 5.24 6.84 16.91
CA GLU A 103 4.07 6.37 16.16
C GLU A 103 4.38 6.24 14.66
N GLU A 104 5.05 7.23 14.05
CA GLU A 104 5.43 7.18 12.64
C GLU A 104 6.30 5.95 12.32
N ASP A 105 7.34 5.70 13.12
CA ASP A 105 8.20 4.54 12.91
C ASP A 105 7.42 3.22 13.09
N GLU A 106 6.51 3.14 14.07
CA GLU A 106 5.63 1.97 14.28
C GLU A 106 4.64 1.75 13.13
N PHE A 107 4.01 2.81 12.64
CA PHE A 107 3.07 2.76 11.53
C PHE A 107 3.75 2.24 10.26
N LEU A 108 4.94 2.76 9.95
CA LEU A 108 5.71 2.32 8.78
C LEU A 108 6.03 0.82 8.84
N VAL A 109 6.37 0.31 10.03
CA VAL A 109 6.62 -1.12 10.24
C VAL A 109 5.35 -1.95 10.10
N GLU A 110 4.22 -1.51 10.65
CA GLU A 110 2.93 -2.19 10.49
C GLU A 110 2.46 -2.20 9.03
N LEU A 111 2.66 -1.10 8.31
CA LEU A 111 2.41 -1.03 6.87
C LEU A 111 3.25 -2.07 6.13
N ALA A 112 4.55 -2.16 6.42
CA ALA A 112 5.44 -3.17 5.82
C ALA A 112 4.98 -4.61 6.14
N LYS A 113 4.64 -4.92 7.39
CA LYS A 113 4.15 -6.25 7.79
C LYS A 113 2.90 -6.69 7.04
N LYS A 114 1.94 -5.78 6.85
CA LYS A 114 0.67 -6.07 6.18
C LYS A 114 0.78 -6.12 4.66
N SER A 115 1.79 -5.47 4.09
CA SER A 115 1.91 -5.27 2.65
C SER A 115 2.91 -6.18 1.97
N MET A 116 3.99 -6.57 2.64
CA MET A 116 5.05 -7.39 2.05
C MET A 116 4.61 -8.85 1.87
N VAL A 117 4.47 -9.28 0.60
CA VAL A 117 4.11 -10.66 0.25
C VAL A 117 5.33 -11.46 -0.16
N THR A 118 6.25 -10.90 -0.95
CA THR A 118 7.48 -11.59 -1.36
C THR A 118 8.65 -10.62 -1.54
N PRO A 119 9.73 -10.79 -0.75
CA PRO A 119 9.77 -11.55 0.50
C PRO A 119 8.77 -10.97 1.52
N THR A 120 8.29 -11.80 2.44
CA THR A 120 7.51 -11.32 3.59
C THR A 120 8.41 -10.57 4.57
N TYR A 121 7.81 -9.72 5.40
CA TYR A 121 8.53 -9.01 6.46
C TYR A 121 9.30 -9.98 7.37
N GLN A 122 8.66 -11.07 7.80
CA GLN A 122 9.27 -12.03 8.71
C GLN A 122 10.45 -12.77 8.07
N GLU A 123 10.37 -13.12 6.79
CA GLU A 123 11.49 -13.75 6.07
C GLU A 123 12.71 -12.83 5.99
N CYS A 124 12.49 -11.55 5.69
CA CYS A 124 13.55 -10.53 5.74
C CYS A 124 14.13 -10.41 7.15
N TYR A 125 13.25 -10.38 8.16
CA TYR A 125 13.65 -10.24 9.54
C TYR A 125 14.54 -11.39 10.02
N ASP A 126 14.08 -12.63 9.84
CA ASP A 126 14.80 -13.83 10.25
C ASP A 126 16.13 -13.99 9.50
N ALA A 127 16.15 -13.65 8.21
CA ALA A 127 17.37 -13.69 7.41
C ALA A 127 18.42 -12.72 7.95
N ILE A 128 18.03 -11.52 8.37
CA ILE A 128 18.94 -10.52 8.91
C ILE A 128 19.46 -10.92 10.28
N LEU A 129 18.59 -11.42 11.18
CA LEU A 129 19.03 -11.95 12.47
C LEU A 129 20.08 -13.06 12.30
N LYS A 130 19.81 -13.99 11.38
CA LYS A 130 20.72 -15.09 11.05
C LYS A 130 22.07 -14.59 10.53
N ILE A 131 22.09 -13.58 9.66
CA ILE A 131 23.33 -13.01 9.13
C ILE A 131 24.12 -12.25 10.21
N ARG A 132 23.42 -11.51 11.08
CA ARG A 132 24.03 -10.72 12.17
C ARG A 132 24.46 -11.58 13.36
N GLY A 133 24.00 -12.83 13.46
CA GLY A 133 24.33 -13.73 14.57
C GLY A 133 23.69 -13.32 15.90
N ILE A 134 22.54 -12.64 15.85
CA ILE A 134 21.80 -12.16 17.03
C ILE A 134 20.46 -12.88 17.15
N SER A 135 19.97 -13.01 18.39
CA SER A 135 18.72 -13.73 18.70
C SER A 135 17.46 -12.87 18.62
N GLY A 136 17.61 -11.56 18.40
CA GLY A 136 16.50 -10.61 18.29
C GLY A 136 17.00 -9.18 18.21
N SER A 137 16.19 -8.30 17.63
CA SER A 137 16.39 -6.86 17.62
C SER A 137 15.02 -6.18 17.63
N ALA A 138 14.98 -4.85 17.84
CA ALA A 138 13.73 -4.14 17.64
C ALA A 138 13.29 -4.29 16.18
N PHE A 139 11.98 -4.35 15.92
CA PHE A 139 11.44 -4.46 14.56
C PHE A 139 11.96 -3.34 13.66
N ASN A 140 12.13 -2.14 14.23
CA ASN A 140 12.61 -0.94 13.55
C ASN A 140 14.10 -1.03 13.14
N ASP A 141 14.86 -1.98 13.67
CA ASP A 141 16.32 -2.10 13.44
C ASP A 141 16.68 -3.06 12.28
N VAL A 142 15.67 -3.68 11.67
CA VAL A 142 15.87 -4.79 10.74
C VAL A 142 15.57 -4.40 9.31
N ILE A 143 14.45 -3.72 9.07
CA ILE A 143 14.10 -3.23 7.74
C ILE A 143 14.70 -1.83 7.54
N PRO A 144 15.41 -1.57 6.42
CA PRO A 144 15.98 -0.26 6.14
C PRO A 144 14.93 0.86 6.13
N LYS A 145 15.29 2.03 6.69
CA LYS A 145 14.37 3.18 6.77
C LYS A 145 14.01 3.76 5.40
N ASP A 146 14.92 3.68 4.42
CA ASP A 146 14.64 4.10 3.05
C ASP A 146 13.57 3.23 2.39
N PHE A 147 13.59 1.92 2.60
CA PHE A 147 12.53 1.01 2.18
C PHE A 147 11.18 1.41 2.77
N LEU A 148 11.13 1.61 4.08
CA LEU A 148 9.89 1.94 4.80
C LEU A 148 9.27 3.25 4.27
N ASN A 149 10.11 4.27 4.06
CA ASN A 149 9.67 5.55 3.52
C ASN A 149 9.18 5.43 2.07
N ASP A 150 9.89 4.68 1.23
CA ASP A 150 9.54 4.50 -0.19
C ASP A 150 8.24 3.71 -0.34
N LEU A 151 8.04 2.68 0.49
CA LEU A 151 6.78 1.94 0.58
C LEU A 151 5.61 2.84 1.01
N PHE A 152 5.82 3.70 2.00
CA PHE A 152 4.80 4.66 2.42
C PHE A 152 4.43 5.64 1.31
N LEU A 153 5.43 6.17 0.60
CA LEU A 153 5.21 7.06 -0.54
C LEU A 153 4.44 6.39 -1.68
N LEU A 154 4.69 5.09 -1.93
CA LEU A 154 3.92 4.31 -2.90
C LEU A 154 2.43 4.35 -2.56
N TYR A 155 2.05 4.01 -1.33
CA TYR A 155 0.65 4.00 -0.90
C TYR A 155 0.02 5.40 -0.91
N LEU A 156 0.76 6.43 -0.48
CA LEU A 156 0.29 7.81 -0.55
C LEU A 156 0.00 8.23 -2.00
N THR A 157 0.91 7.89 -2.91
CA THR A 157 0.78 8.25 -4.33
C THR A 157 -0.39 7.53 -4.99
N ASP A 158 -0.60 6.27 -4.67
CA ASP A 158 -1.74 5.51 -5.20
C ASP A 158 -3.07 6.01 -4.64
N TRP A 159 -3.12 6.34 -3.34
CA TRP A 159 -4.28 6.97 -2.76
C TRP A 159 -4.58 8.34 -3.36
N GLU A 160 -3.56 9.17 -3.62
CA GLU A 160 -3.72 10.46 -4.30
C GLU A 160 -4.34 10.30 -5.69
N LYS A 161 -3.90 9.30 -6.46
CA LYS A 161 -4.48 8.98 -7.79
C LYS A 161 -5.94 8.58 -7.65
N ASP A 162 -6.29 7.75 -6.67
CA ASP A 162 -7.67 7.32 -6.44
C ASP A 162 -8.58 8.49 -6.06
N VAL A 163 -8.12 9.38 -5.17
CA VAL A 163 -8.84 10.61 -4.81
C VAL A 163 -9.07 11.48 -6.04
N LYS A 164 -8.03 11.71 -6.86
CA LYS A 164 -8.14 12.49 -8.11
C LYS A 164 -9.13 11.87 -9.08
N LYS A 165 -9.08 10.55 -9.28
CA LYS A 165 -10.01 9.83 -10.16
C LYS A 165 -11.46 9.97 -9.69
N ASN A 166 -11.69 9.80 -8.39
CA ASN A 166 -13.02 9.95 -7.80
C ASN A 166 -13.52 11.39 -7.91
N LEU A 167 -12.66 12.39 -7.64
CA LEU A 167 -13.00 13.80 -7.80
C LEU A 167 -13.43 14.13 -9.24
N VAL A 168 -12.73 13.60 -10.24
CA VAL A 168 -13.14 13.75 -11.65
C VAL A 168 -14.50 13.10 -11.91
N ALA A 169 -14.75 11.91 -11.36
CA ALA A 169 -16.05 11.25 -11.48
C ALA A 169 -17.19 12.05 -10.83
N PHE A 170 -16.95 12.73 -9.71
CA PHE A 170 -17.92 13.62 -9.05
C PHE A 170 -18.13 14.95 -9.78
N ASN A 171 -17.10 15.45 -10.48
CA ASN A 171 -17.15 16.72 -11.22
C ASN A 171 -17.55 16.55 -12.69
N LEU A 172 -17.76 15.32 -13.17
CA LEU A 172 -18.44 15.09 -14.43
C LEU A 172 -19.87 15.67 -14.28
N PRO A 173 -20.31 16.57 -15.19
CA PRO A 173 -21.72 16.93 -15.21
C PRO A 173 -22.50 15.63 -15.33
N ALA A 174 -23.47 15.42 -14.45
CA ALA A 174 -24.43 14.33 -14.59
C ALA A 174 -24.96 14.44 -16.02
N SER A 175 -24.51 13.55 -16.91
CA SER A 175 -25.02 13.53 -18.28
C SER A 175 -26.51 13.31 -18.15
N GLU A 176 -27.28 14.30 -18.59
CA GLU A 176 -28.69 14.20 -18.84
C GLU A 176 -28.96 12.91 -19.63
N GLU A 177 -29.72 11.99 -19.02
CA GLU A 177 -30.46 10.83 -19.57
C GLU A 177 -30.51 9.76 -18.45
N SER A 178 -31.60 9.53 -17.74
CA SER A 178 -32.91 9.19 -18.27
C SER A 178 -33.96 9.49 -17.20
N GLN A 179 -34.74 10.55 -17.41
CA GLN A 179 -36.10 10.58 -16.90
C GLN A 179 -36.90 9.55 -17.70
N ASN A 180 -36.88 8.29 -17.28
CA ASN A 180 -37.90 7.36 -17.73
C ASN A 180 -39.09 7.45 -16.78
N THR A 181 -39.95 8.42 -17.07
CA THR A 181 -41.36 8.40 -16.70
C THR A 181 -41.99 7.15 -17.32
N THR A 182 -41.95 6.02 -16.62
CA THR A 182 -42.87 4.92 -16.92
C THR A 182 -44.09 5.07 -16.04
N ASN A 183 -45.07 5.76 -16.62
CA ASN A 183 -46.49 5.81 -16.28
C ASN A 183 -46.95 4.82 -15.20
N ALA A 184 -47.32 5.37 -14.04
CA ALA A 184 -48.23 4.71 -13.11
C ALA A 184 -49.59 4.55 -13.82
N SER A 185 -49.89 3.34 -14.29
CA SER A 185 -51.23 2.99 -14.76
C SER A 185 -52.07 2.53 -13.55
N PRO A 186 -53.22 3.16 -13.26
CA PRO A 186 -54.15 2.69 -12.25
C PRO A 186 -55.08 1.63 -12.86
N ALA A 187 -55.05 0.40 -12.33
CA ALA A 187 -56.09 -0.60 -12.61
C ALA A 187 -56.41 -1.29 -11.27
N ALA A 188 -57.47 -0.87 -10.61
CA ALA A 188 -58.84 -1.35 -10.77
C ALA A 188 -59.14 -2.52 -9.83
N THR A 189 -59.91 -2.17 -8.80
CA THR A 189 -60.66 -3.05 -7.91
C THR A 189 -61.47 -4.07 -8.72
N LEU A 190 -61.34 -5.36 -8.43
CA LEU A 190 -62.38 -6.35 -8.73
C LEU A 190 -62.37 -7.43 -7.65
N LYS A 191 -63.55 -7.59 -7.05
CA LYS A 191 -63.91 -8.56 -6.01
C LYS A 191 -63.82 -10.00 -6.52
N ALA A 192 -63.52 -10.91 -5.59
CA ALA A 192 -64.26 -12.16 -5.41
C ALA A 192 -64.35 -12.44 -3.91
#